data_AF-F8MEY6-F1
#
_entry.id   AF-F8MEY6-F1
#
_cell.length_a   1.000
_cell.length_b   1.000
_cell.length_c   1.000
_cell.angle_alpha   90.00
_cell.angle_beta   90.00
_cell.angle_gamma   90.00
#
_symmetry.space_group_name_H-M   'P 1'
#
loop_
_entity.id
_entity.type
_entity.pdbx_description
1 polymer ?
#
loop_
_entity_poly.entity_id
_entity_poly.type
_entity_poly.pdbx_seq_one_letter_code
_entity_poly.pdbx_strand_id
1 'polypeptide(L)'
;MPTVHLLDYVAGNVRSLVNAIERVGYSVEWVRSPEEVANADKLILPGVGHFGHCLSQLASAGYMAPIRAHIESGKPFMGICVGLQALFEGSSEDPNCPGLGVLPGKLDRFDDTSKSVPHIGWNDASCPTNPNLFSLNPDSKYYYVHSYKMPYTKGQLESQGWAVATGVYGGETFVGAIAKGNVMATQFHPEKSGVAGLRVIRAFLDGSGAAALASHPPQEVPNAGDDALVSKEGLTRRVIACLDVRTNDQGDLVVTKGDQYDVREKSDDRNVRNLGKPVEMARKYYEQGADEVTFLNITSFRDCPVADLPMLEILRLTSKTVFVPLTVGGGIRDTVDTDGTKVSALEIATMYFQSGADKVSIGSDAVIAAEEYYASGNTLFGNTAIEQISKAYGNQAVVVSVDPKRVYVPKPDATRHHTVKTSYPGPKGEEYCWYACTIKGGRETRDLDVVELTQAVEAMGCGEILLNCIDKDGTNSGFDLELIRQVKAAVRIPVIASSGAGNPGHFEEVFRETTTDAALGAGMFHRGEYTVQQVKEELKARGLVVRQFEGDL
;
A
#
# COMPACT_ATOMS: atom_id res chain seq x y z
N MET A 1 -0.18 -23.27 -21.50
CA MET A 1 0.86 -22.51 -20.77
C MET A 1 1.33 -23.38 -19.62
N PRO A 2 2.61 -23.35 -19.21
CA PRO A 2 3.06 -24.06 -18.00
C PRO A 2 2.26 -23.58 -16.79
N THR A 3 1.99 -24.49 -15.84
CA THR A 3 1.17 -24.19 -14.66
C THR A 3 2.01 -23.92 -13.42
N VAL A 4 1.49 -23.09 -12.53
CA VAL A 4 1.97 -22.90 -11.16
C VAL A 4 0.80 -23.01 -10.20
N HIS A 5 1.02 -23.67 -9.07
CA HIS A 5 0.00 -23.85 -8.06
C HIS A 5 0.01 -22.69 -7.07
N LEU A 6 -1.15 -22.10 -6.84
CA LEU A 6 -1.35 -21.00 -5.91
C LEU A 6 -2.33 -21.40 -4.82
N LEU A 7 -1.95 -21.17 -3.57
CA LEU A 7 -2.81 -21.53 -2.44
C LEU A 7 -4.02 -20.60 -2.34
N ASP A 8 -5.23 -21.18 -2.36
CA ASP A 8 -6.51 -20.48 -2.23
C ASP A 8 -6.92 -20.36 -0.76
N TYR A 9 -6.05 -19.75 0.07
CA TYR A 9 -6.38 -19.44 1.46
C TYR A 9 -6.55 -17.92 1.54
N VAL A 10 -7.81 -17.49 1.57
CA VAL A 10 -8.17 -16.10 1.30
C VAL A 10 -7.69 -15.16 2.42
N ALA A 11 -6.71 -14.32 2.10
CA ALA A 11 -6.53 -13.02 2.74
C ALA A 11 -5.93 -12.02 1.72
N GLY A 12 -6.78 -11.16 1.14
CA GLY A 12 -6.36 -9.97 0.38
C GLY A 12 -6.37 -10.09 -1.15
N ASN A 13 -5.54 -9.28 -1.80
CA ASN A 13 -5.48 -9.12 -3.25
C ASN A 13 -4.64 -10.19 -3.95
N VAL A 14 -5.17 -11.39 -4.09
CA VAL A 14 -4.49 -12.47 -4.82
C VAL A 14 -4.52 -12.25 -6.35
N ARG A 15 -5.45 -11.42 -6.84
CA ARG A 15 -5.67 -11.17 -8.26
C ARG A 15 -4.47 -10.55 -8.96
N SER A 16 -3.79 -9.62 -8.30
CA SER A 16 -2.59 -8.98 -8.88
C SER A 16 -1.48 -9.99 -9.13
N LEU A 17 -1.31 -10.96 -8.23
CA LEU A 17 -0.34 -12.04 -8.40
C LEU A 17 -0.74 -12.97 -9.55
N VAL A 18 -2.02 -13.33 -9.66
CA VAL A 18 -2.53 -14.12 -10.80
C VAL A 18 -2.23 -13.41 -12.13
N ASN A 19 -2.56 -12.12 -12.23
CA ASN A 19 -2.29 -11.34 -13.44
C ASN A 19 -0.78 -11.23 -13.73
N ALA A 20 0.06 -11.13 -12.69
CA ALA A 20 1.51 -11.09 -12.84
C ALA A 20 2.06 -12.43 -13.39
N ILE A 21 1.58 -13.56 -12.87
CA ILE A 21 1.91 -14.91 -13.35
C ILE A 21 1.49 -15.08 -14.82
N GLU A 22 0.27 -14.67 -15.16
CA GLU A 22 -0.22 -14.69 -16.55
C GLU A 22 0.61 -13.79 -17.47
N ARG A 23 1.00 -12.60 -16.99
CA ARG A 23 1.82 -11.65 -17.74
C ARG A 23 3.19 -12.21 -18.11
N VAL A 24 3.77 -13.08 -17.28
CA VAL A 24 5.05 -13.74 -17.52
C VAL A 24 4.92 -15.08 -18.26
N GLY A 25 3.72 -15.47 -18.70
CA GLY A 25 3.49 -16.61 -19.59
C GLY A 25 3.08 -17.92 -18.92
N TYR A 26 2.59 -17.87 -17.69
CA TYR A 26 2.17 -19.04 -16.90
C TYR A 26 0.66 -18.98 -16.61
N SER A 27 0.07 -20.12 -16.26
CA SER A 27 -1.32 -20.18 -15.77
C SER A 27 -1.37 -20.64 -14.32
N VAL A 28 -2.35 -20.13 -13.56
CA VAL A 28 -2.54 -20.50 -12.17
C VAL A 28 -3.48 -21.69 -12.05
N GLU A 29 -3.05 -22.70 -11.30
CA GLU A 29 -3.91 -23.77 -10.77
C GLU A 29 -4.11 -23.53 -9.27
N TRP A 30 -5.36 -23.55 -8.81
CA TRP A 30 -5.68 -23.26 -7.43
C TRP A 30 -5.57 -24.52 -6.57
N VAL A 31 -4.88 -24.41 -5.44
CA VAL A 31 -4.87 -25.41 -4.38
C VAL A 31 -5.96 -25.04 -3.38
N ARG A 32 -7.05 -25.81 -3.38
CA ARG A 32 -8.25 -25.59 -2.56
C ARG A 32 -8.40 -26.57 -1.42
N SER A 33 -7.61 -27.65 -1.41
CA SER A 33 -7.52 -28.54 -0.27
C SER A 33 -6.07 -28.91 0.05
N PRO A 34 -5.75 -29.29 1.29
CA PRO A 34 -4.38 -29.64 1.69
C PRO A 34 -3.80 -30.83 0.92
N GLU A 35 -4.64 -31.76 0.47
CA GLU A 35 -4.23 -32.92 -0.32
C GLU A 35 -3.71 -32.54 -1.71
N GLU A 36 -4.23 -31.45 -2.28
CA GLU A 36 -3.82 -30.95 -3.59
C GLU A 36 -2.41 -30.36 -3.60
N VAL A 37 -1.86 -30.00 -2.43
CA VAL A 37 -0.49 -29.45 -2.31
C VAL A 37 0.55 -30.41 -2.88
N ALA A 38 0.37 -31.73 -2.70
CA ALA A 38 1.32 -32.73 -3.19
C ALA A 38 1.42 -32.76 -4.73
N ASN A 39 0.37 -32.33 -5.44
CA ASN A 39 0.30 -32.29 -6.90
C ASN A 39 1.03 -31.07 -7.46
N ALA A 40 1.34 -30.06 -6.64
CA ALA A 40 2.03 -28.87 -7.09
C ALA A 40 3.44 -29.22 -7.57
N ASP A 41 3.78 -28.87 -8.81
CA ASP A 41 5.17 -28.89 -9.29
C ASP A 41 5.93 -27.63 -8.86
N LYS A 42 5.21 -26.52 -8.72
CA LYS A 42 5.68 -25.23 -8.21
C LYS A 42 4.57 -24.68 -7.33
N LEU A 43 4.88 -24.34 -6.09
CA LEU A 43 3.91 -23.81 -5.15
C LEU A 43 4.25 -22.36 -4.81
N ILE A 44 3.26 -21.49 -4.89
CA ILE A 44 3.36 -20.12 -4.36
C ILE A 44 2.44 -20.02 -3.15
N LEU A 45 3.01 -19.59 -2.03
CA LEU A 45 2.29 -19.17 -0.84
C LEU A 45 2.25 -17.64 -0.82
N PRO A 46 1.17 -17.01 -1.34
CA PRO A 46 0.97 -15.58 -1.17
C PRO A 46 0.59 -15.31 0.29
N GLY A 47 0.68 -14.06 0.73
CA GLY A 47 0.06 -13.71 2.00
C GLY A 47 0.04 -12.21 2.25
N VAL A 48 -1.16 -11.68 2.48
CA VAL A 48 -1.39 -10.28 2.85
C VAL A 48 -2.13 -10.27 4.17
N GLY A 49 -1.70 -9.41 5.08
CA GLY A 49 -2.44 -9.08 6.29
C GLY A 49 -1.77 -9.54 7.57
N HIS A 50 -2.58 -9.77 8.60
CA HIS A 50 -2.12 -10.07 9.94
C HIS A 50 -1.56 -11.50 10.02
N PHE A 51 -0.33 -11.67 10.49
CA PHE A 51 0.36 -12.96 10.60
C PHE A 51 -0.51 -14.00 11.31
N GLY A 52 -1.02 -13.68 12.51
CA GLY A 52 -1.85 -14.59 13.29
C GLY A 52 -3.13 -15.01 12.58
N HIS A 53 -3.73 -14.12 11.79
CA HIS A 53 -4.94 -14.41 11.05
C HIS A 53 -4.65 -15.39 9.89
N CYS A 54 -3.60 -15.11 9.11
CA CYS A 54 -3.18 -15.95 7.99
C CYS A 54 -2.76 -17.36 8.45
N LEU A 55 -1.87 -17.44 9.44
CA LEU A 55 -1.30 -18.71 9.88
C LEU A 55 -2.32 -19.57 10.65
N SER A 56 -3.22 -18.95 11.43
CA SER A 56 -4.31 -19.69 12.08
C SER A 56 -5.27 -20.29 11.06
N GLN A 57 -5.61 -19.58 9.99
CA GLN A 57 -6.43 -20.13 8.91
C GLN A 57 -5.74 -21.32 8.21
N LEU A 58 -4.46 -21.17 7.86
CA LEU A 58 -3.66 -22.25 7.27
C LEU A 58 -3.59 -23.49 8.18
N ALA A 59 -3.39 -23.27 9.47
CA ALA A 59 -3.34 -24.33 10.47
C ALA A 59 -4.70 -25.03 10.63
N SER A 60 -5.78 -24.27 10.80
CA SER A 60 -7.14 -24.82 10.93
C SER A 60 -7.60 -25.56 9.67
N ALA A 61 -7.17 -25.11 8.49
CA ALA A 61 -7.46 -25.78 7.24
C ALA A 61 -6.52 -26.96 6.93
N GLY A 62 -5.49 -27.22 7.75
CA GLY A 62 -4.60 -28.38 7.61
C GLY A 62 -3.45 -28.22 6.61
N TYR A 63 -3.15 -27.00 6.14
CA TYR A 63 -2.13 -26.75 5.12
C TYR A 63 -0.68 -26.78 5.64
N MET A 64 -0.46 -26.62 6.94
CA MET A 64 0.88 -26.46 7.53
C MET A 64 1.82 -27.63 7.21
N ALA A 65 1.34 -28.87 7.40
CA ALA A 65 2.16 -30.06 7.16
C ALA A 65 2.38 -30.33 5.65
N PRO A 66 1.36 -30.26 4.77
CA PRO A 66 1.57 -30.40 3.33
C PRO A 66 2.52 -29.37 2.72
N ILE A 67 2.46 -28.11 3.16
CA ILE A 67 3.39 -27.07 2.69
C ILE A 67 4.83 -27.42 3.09
N ARG A 68 5.05 -27.85 4.34
CA ARG A 68 6.38 -28.28 4.80
C ARG A 68 6.89 -29.47 3.96
N ALA A 69 6.04 -30.47 3.72
CA ALA A 69 6.39 -31.63 2.92
C ALA A 69 6.76 -31.25 1.46
N HIS A 70 6.06 -30.27 0.87
CA HIS A 70 6.39 -29.74 -0.45
C HIS A 70 7.80 -29.13 -0.46
N ILE A 71 8.13 -28.29 0.53
CA ILE A 71 9.46 -27.69 0.66
C ILE A 71 10.54 -28.78 0.82
N GLU A 72 10.31 -29.76 1.70
CA GLU A 72 11.25 -30.86 1.98
C GLU A 72 11.46 -31.79 0.78
N SER A 73 10.46 -31.92 -0.10
CA SER A 73 10.56 -32.72 -1.32
C SER A 73 11.51 -32.14 -2.38
N GLY A 74 11.99 -30.90 -2.19
CA GLY A 74 12.87 -30.22 -3.15
C GLY A 74 12.13 -29.57 -4.33
N LYS A 75 10.79 -29.56 -4.33
CA LYS A 75 9.99 -28.88 -5.35
C LYS A 75 10.00 -27.36 -5.17
N PRO A 76 10.03 -26.55 -6.24
CA PRO A 76 10.03 -25.09 -6.14
C PRO A 76 8.92 -24.53 -5.24
N PHE A 77 9.31 -23.65 -4.33
CA PHE A 77 8.42 -22.96 -3.41
C PHE A 77 8.73 -21.46 -3.39
N MET A 78 7.71 -20.63 -3.52
CA MET A 78 7.81 -19.17 -3.35
C MET A 78 6.91 -18.68 -2.21
N GLY A 79 7.48 -18.00 -1.22
CA GLY A 79 6.73 -17.28 -0.18
C GLY A 79 6.71 -15.77 -0.45
N ILE A 80 5.55 -15.12 -0.42
CA ILE A 80 5.44 -13.67 -0.63
C ILE A 80 4.84 -12.99 0.60
N CYS A 81 5.50 -11.95 1.10
CA CYS A 81 5.12 -11.17 2.29
C CYS A 81 4.85 -12.10 3.48
N VAL A 82 3.60 -12.31 3.92
CA VAL A 82 3.30 -13.26 5.00
C VAL A 82 3.75 -14.68 4.64
N GLY A 83 3.84 -15.05 3.35
CA GLY A 83 4.44 -16.31 2.92
C GLY A 83 5.94 -16.43 3.22
N LEU A 84 6.71 -15.33 3.21
CA LEU A 84 8.08 -15.30 3.75
C LEU A 84 8.04 -15.43 5.26
N GLN A 85 7.19 -14.65 5.94
CA GLN A 85 7.11 -14.62 7.39
C GLN A 85 6.74 -15.99 7.96
N ALA A 86 5.85 -16.72 7.26
CA ALA A 86 5.41 -18.06 7.60
C ALA A 86 6.56 -19.07 7.65
N LEU A 87 7.70 -18.84 6.97
CA LEU A 87 8.85 -19.75 7.05
C LEU A 87 9.53 -19.74 8.43
N PHE A 88 9.38 -18.67 9.21
CA PHE A 88 9.98 -18.51 10.53
C PHE A 88 9.12 -19.12 11.64
N GLU A 89 9.58 -19.07 12.90
CA GLU A 89 8.91 -19.72 14.03
C GLU A 89 7.67 -18.97 14.52
N GLY A 90 7.59 -17.66 14.27
CA GLY A 90 6.45 -16.83 14.67
C GLY A 90 6.70 -15.34 14.48
N SER A 91 5.73 -14.52 14.89
CA SER A 91 5.79 -13.05 14.81
C SER A 91 5.33 -12.43 16.13
N SER A 92 5.93 -11.30 16.53
CA SER A 92 5.43 -10.52 17.67
C SER A 92 4.06 -9.88 17.40
N GLU A 93 3.59 -9.89 16.14
CA GLU A 93 2.24 -9.47 15.76
C GLU A 93 1.16 -10.35 16.41
N ASP A 94 1.40 -11.67 16.50
CA ASP A 94 0.60 -12.61 17.28
C ASP A 94 1.52 -13.62 17.97
N PRO A 95 1.95 -13.33 19.21
CA PRO A 95 2.94 -14.16 19.92
C PRO A 95 2.52 -15.61 20.16
N ASN A 96 1.22 -15.91 20.05
CA ASN A 96 0.66 -17.23 20.30
C ASN A 96 0.50 -18.05 19.02
N CYS A 97 0.61 -17.43 17.84
CA CYS A 97 0.46 -18.09 16.56
C CYS A 97 1.85 -18.56 16.06
N PRO A 98 2.08 -19.89 15.88
CA PRO A 98 3.33 -20.37 15.31
C PRO A 98 3.35 -20.22 13.78
N GLY A 99 4.54 -19.99 13.23
CA GLY A 99 4.78 -20.15 11.79
C GLY A 99 5.02 -21.61 11.41
N LEU A 100 5.44 -21.84 10.16
CA LEU A 100 5.91 -23.14 9.69
C LEU A 100 7.20 -23.55 10.41
N GLY A 101 8.03 -22.62 10.90
CA GLY A 101 9.29 -22.98 11.59
C GLY A 101 10.20 -23.84 10.71
N VAL A 102 10.32 -23.48 9.43
CA VAL A 102 11.35 -24.01 8.51
C VAL A 102 12.69 -23.34 8.83
N LEU A 103 12.65 -22.10 9.30
CA LEU A 103 13.78 -21.29 9.73
C LEU A 103 13.62 -20.89 11.19
N PRO A 104 14.72 -20.86 11.98
CA PRO A 104 14.68 -20.32 13.33
C PRO A 104 14.51 -18.80 13.31
N GLY A 105 13.91 -18.25 14.35
CA GLY A 105 13.75 -16.80 14.52
C GLY A 105 12.29 -16.37 14.53
N LYS A 106 12.07 -15.17 15.08
CA LYS A 106 10.76 -14.55 15.19
C LYS A 106 10.81 -13.16 14.60
N LEU A 107 9.74 -12.77 13.93
CA LEU A 107 9.57 -11.42 13.42
C LEU A 107 9.24 -10.46 14.55
N ASP A 108 9.74 -9.24 14.45
CA ASP A 108 9.45 -8.14 15.37
C ASP A 108 8.93 -6.91 14.60
N ARG A 109 8.24 -6.03 15.32
CA ARG A 109 7.75 -4.76 14.75
C ARG A 109 8.92 -3.81 14.56
N PHE A 110 8.93 -3.06 13.46
CA PHE A 110 9.83 -1.92 13.32
C PHE A 110 9.67 -0.93 14.48
N ASP A 111 10.77 -0.32 14.89
CA ASP A 111 10.79 0.79 15.83
C ASP A 111 10.25 2.06 15.16
N ASP A 112 9.27 2.73 15.77
CA ASP A 112 8.61 3.93 15.23
C ASP A 112 9.06 5.24 15.89
N THR A 113 10.15 5.20 16.67
CA THR A 113 10.65 6.40 17.37
C THR A 113 11.18 7.45 16.40
N SER A 114 11.82 7.00 15.31
CA SER A 114 12.54 7.83 14.34
C SER A 114 11.96 7.79 12.92
N LYS A 115 10.96 6.95 12.67
CA LYS A 115 10.39 6.70 11.33
C LYS A 115 8.94 6.26 11.45
N SER A 116 8.21 6.32 10.35
CA SER A 116 6.82 5.90 10.35
C SER A 116 6.67 4.37 10.28
N VAL A 117 5.66 3.80 10.93
CA VAL A 117 5.37 2.36 10.83
C VAL A 117 3.86 2.21 10.61
N PRO A 118 3.38 1.49 9.59
CA PRO A 118 4.09 0.53 8.71
C PRO A 118 5.14 1.13 7.75
N HIS A 119 6.09 0.28 7.34
CA HIS A 119 7.00 0.54 6.23
C HIS A 119 6.21 0.41 4.91
N ILE A 120 5.78 1.54 4.35
CA ILE A 120 4.99 1.63 3.11
C ILE A 120 5.76 2.41 2.04
N GLY A 121 6.30 1.69 1.06
CA GLY A 121 6.93 2.32 -0.10
C GLY A 121 7.93 1.42 -0.81
N TRP A 122 8.83 2.06 -1.54
CA TRP A 122 9.79 1.40 -2.41
C TRP A 122 11.18 1.42 -1.78
N ASN A 123 11.74 0.24 -1.55
CA ASN A 123 13.04 0.05 -0.90
C ASN A 123 13.91 -0.93 -1.73
N ASP A 124 15.16 -1.07 -1.31
CA ASP A 124 16.13 -1.98 -1.90
C ASP A 124 15.90 -3.43 -1.47
N ALA A 125 16.32 -4.35 -2.33
CA ALA A 125 16.51 -5.76 -2.01
C ALA A 125 17.93 -6.15 -2.45
N SER A 126 18.93 -5.65 -1.73
CA SER A 126 20.34 -5.78 -2.10
C SER A 126 20.91 -7.09 -1.57
N CYS A 127 21.48 -7.92 -2.44
CA CYS A 127 22.20 -9.13 -2.06
C CYS A 127 23.68 -9.03 -2.46
N PRO A 128 24.56 -8.55 -1.56
CA PRO A 128 25.97 -8.34 -1.85
C PRO A 128 26.72 -9.61 -2.28
N THR A 129 26.34 -10.77 -1.73
CA THR A 129 26.97 -12.06 -2.03
C THR A 129 26.45 -12.69 -3.33
N ASN A 130 25.28 -12.26 -3.81
CA ASN A 130 24.71 -12.68 -5.09
C ASN A 130 23.85 -11.54 -5.68
N PRO A 131 24.47 -10.59 -6.39
CA PRO A 131 23.79 -9.36 -6.83
C PRO A 131 22.65 -9.60 -7.82
N ASN A 132 22.53 -10.80 -8.39
CA ASN A 132 21.49 -11.20 -9.33
C ASN A 132 20.56 -12.29 -8.77
N LEU A 133 20.45 -12.41 -7.44
CA LEU A 133 19.59 -13.38 -6.77
C LEU A 133 18.17 -13.31 -7.35
N PHE A 134 17.72 -14.34 -8.08
CA PHE A 134 16.41 -14.36 -8.75
C PHE A 134 16.09 -13.09 -9.58
N SER A 135 17.09 -12.57 -10.31
CA SER A 135 16.96 -11.34 -11.11
C SER A 135 16.65 -10.07 -10.30
N LEU A 136 16.97 -10.07 -9.00
CA LEU A 136 17.09 -8.85 -8.22
C LEU A 136 18.13 -7.94 -8.87
N ASN A 137 17.88 -6.63 -8.84
CA ASN A 137 18.78 -5.63 -9.39
C ASN A 137 19.03 -4.54 -8.33
N PRO A 138 20.30 -4.22 -8.00
CA PRO A 138 20.64 -3.16 -7.06
C PRO A 138 20.07 -1.77 -7.39
N ASP A 139 19.83 -1.49 -8.67
CA ASP A 139 19.27 -0.21 -9.13
C ASP A 139 17.73 -0.19 -9.12
N SER A 140 17.09 -1.35 -9.07
CA SER A 140 15.64 -1.49 -8.98
C SER A 140 15.15 -1.27 -7.55
N LYS A 141 13.89 -0.86 -7.41
CA LYS A 141 13.21 -0.76 -6.12
C LYS A 141 12.02 -1.70 -6.07
N TYR A 142 11.73 -2.22 -4.89
CA TYR A 142 10.67 -3.17 -4.64
C TYR A 142 9.68 -2.62 -3.63
N TYR A 143 8.40 -2.96 -3.78
CA TYR A 143 7.34 -2.42 -2.94
C TYR A 143 7.16 -3.23 -1.65
N TYR A 144 7.42 -2.58 -0.52
CA TYR A 144 7.24 -3.10 0.83
C TYR A 144 6.03 -2.43 1.50
N VAL A 145 5.25 -3.21 2.24
CA VAL A 145 4.02 -2.76 2.91
C VAL A 145 3.76 -3.59 4.17
N HIS A 146 4.55 -3.34 5.23
CA HIS A 146 4.54 -4.19 6.44
C HIS A 146 4.97 -3.44 7.71
N SER A 147 4.44 -3.84 8.86
CA SER A 147 4.88 -3.36 10.19
C SER A 147 5.93 -4.25 10.84
N TYR A 148 5.91 -5.55 10.51
CA TYR A 148 6.74 -6.59 11.13
C TYR A 148 7.76 -7.12 10.14
N LYS A 149 8.99 -7.32 10.58
CA LYS A 149 10.12 -7.74 9.75
C LYS A 149 10.85 -8.91 10.39
N MET A 150 11.62 -9.64 9.59
CA MET A 150 12.68 -10.49 10.15
C MET A 150 13.96 -9.66 10.25
N PRO A 151 14.50 -9.41 11.46
CA PRO A 151 15.74 -8.66 11.63
C PRO A 151 16.89 -9.40 10.97
N TYR A 152 17.77 -8.65 10.30
CA TYR A 152 18.94 -9.23 9.66
C TYR A 152 20.17 -9.15 10.57
N THR A 153 20.80 -10.30 10.78
CA THR A 153 22.11 -10.40 11.44
C THR A 153 23.10 -10.99 10.44
N LYS A 154 24.15 -10.22 10.12
CA LYS A 154 25.19 -10.61 9.15
C LYS A 154 25.77 -11.98 9.49
N GLY A 155 25.72 -12.91 8.53
CA GLY A 155 26.31 -14.25 8.63
C GLY A 155 25.41 -15.31 9.29
N GLN A 156 24.30 -14.94 9.92
CA GLN A 156 23.45 -15.89 10.64
C GLN A 156 22.71 -16.84 9.69
N LEU A 157 22.10 -16.30 8.63
CA LEU A 157 21.38 -17.10 7.63
C LEU A 157 22.34 -17.65 6.58
N GLU A 158 23.38 -16.89 6.23
CA GLU A 158 24.38 -17.27 5.25
C GLU A 158 25.22 -18.47 5.71
N SER A 159 25.56 -18.56 7.02
CA SER A 159 26.22 -19.75 7.59
C SER A 159 25.38 -21.02 7.51
N GLN A 160 24.07 -20.87 7.31
CA GLN A 160 23.13 -21.97 7.06
C GLN A 160 22.90 -22.21 5.56
N GLY A 161 23.65 -21.53 4.68
CA GLY A 161 23.58 -21.67 3.23
C GLY A 161 22.45 -20.90 2.55
N TRP A 162 21.89 -19.87 3.19
CA TRP A 162 20.89 -18.99 2.58
C TRP A 162 21.56 -17.81 1.88
N ALA A 163 21.11 -17.51 0.66
CA ALA A 163 21.31 -16.20 0.08
C ALA A 163 20.29 -15.23 0.69
N VAL A 164 20.73 -14.04 1.08
CA VAL A 164 19.87 -13.04 1.73
C VAL A 164 20.00 -11.72 0.98
N ALA A 165 18.87 -11.19 0.51
CA ALA A 165 18.76 -9.81 0.07
C ALA A 165 18.20 -8.98 1.23
N THR A 166 18.81 -7.83 1.51
CA THR A 166 18.45 -6.97 2.63
C THR A 166 17.89 -5.64 2.15
N GLY A 167 17.05 -5.04 3.00
CA GLY A 167 16.66 -3.63 2.91
C GLY A 167 17.02 -2.92 4.21
N VAL A 168 17.09 -1.58 4.15
CA VAL A 168 17.33 -0.73 5.32
C VAL A 168 16.14 0.22 5.49
N TYR A 169 15.59 0.30 6.70
CA TYR A 169 14.53 1.24 7.01
C TYR A 169 14.84 2.02 8.29
N GLY A 170 15.14 3.31 8.12
CA GLY A 170 15.79 4.14 9.15
C GLY A 170 17.17 3.57 9.47
N GLY A 171 17.37 3.09 10.70
CA GLY A 171 18.60 2.42 11.14
C GLY A 171 18.50 0.90 11.21
N GLU A 172 17.37 0.31 10.82
CA GLU A 172 17.15 -1.13 10.95
C GLU A 172 17.37 -1.85 9.61
N THR A 173 18.30 -2.81 9.61
CA THR A 173 18.47 -3.74 8.48
C THR A 173 17.56 -4.95 8.67
N PHE A 174 16.89 -5.36 7.62
CA PHE A 174 15.94 -6.46 7.65
C PHE A 174 16.06 -7.35 6.41
N VAL A 175 15.52 -8.57 6.52
CA VAL A 175 15.46 -9.52 5.42
C VAL A 175 14.42 -9.07 4.39
N GLY A 176 14.88 -8.68 3.21
CA GLY A 176 14.06 -8.30 2.07
C GLY A 176 13.67 -9.50 1.20
N ALA A 177 14.59 -10.45 1.00
CA ALA A 177 14.32 -11.74 0.38
C ALA A 177 15.34 -12.80 0.86
N ILE A 178 14.97 -14.07 0.74
CA ILE A 178 15.85 -15.22 1.01
C ILE A 178 15.72 -16.27 -0.06
N ALA A 179 16.79 -16.99 -0.34
CA ALA A 179 16.73 -18.19 -1.18
C ALA A 179 17.72 -19.26 -0.77
N LYS A 180 17.32 -20.52 -0.92
CA LYS A 180 18.16 -21.70 -0.74
C LYS A 180 17.55 -22.89 -1.46
N GLY A 181 18.33 -23.52 -2.35
CA GLY A 181 17.87 -24.69 -3.10
C GLY A 181 16.59 -24.38 -3.90
N ASN A 182 15.49 -25.03 -3.53
CA ASN A 182 14.17 -24.89 -4.14
C ASN A 182 13.30 -23.76 -3.55
N VAL A 183 13.75 -23.09 -2.50
CA VAL A 183 12.98 -22.05 -1.79
C VAL A 183 13.44 -20.67 -2.25
N MET A 184 12.47 -19.82 -2.61
CA MET A 184 12.60 -18.38 -2.73
C MET A 184 11.54 -17.73 -1.85
N ALA A 185 11.84 -16.63 -1.16
CA ALA A 185 10.82 -15.86 -0.48
C ALA A 185 11.14 -14.37 -0.48
N THR A 186 10.13 -13.53 -0.58
CA THR A 186 10.26 -12.06 -0.59
C THR A 186 9.38 -11.43 0.49
N GLN A 187 9.91 -10.45 1.22
CA GLN A 187 9.12 -9.62 2.13
C GLN A 187 8.36 -8.55 1.34
N PHE A 188 8.94 -8.07 0.24
CA PHE A 188 8.25 -7.20 -0.72
C PHE A 188 7.25 -8.01 -1.57
N HIS A 189 6.32 -7.29 -2.20
CA HIS A 189 5.34 -7.82 -3.14
C HIS A 189 5.86 -7.68 -4.58
N PRO A 190 6.39 -8.74 -5.22
CA PRO A 190 6.88 -8.65 -6.59
C PRO A 190 5.77 -8.29 -7.58
N GLU A 191 4.54 -8.77 -7.38
CA GLU A 191 3.36 -8.42 -8.17
C GLU A 191 2.95 -6.94 -8.05
N LYS A 192 3.50 -6.22 -7.07
CA LYS A 192 3.33 -4.76 -6.86
C LYS A 192 4.60 -3.95 -7.08
N SER A 193 5.67 -4.60 -7.54
CA SER A 193 6.97 -3.95 -7.74
C SER A 193 7.21 -3.56 -9.20
N GLY A 194 6.14 -3.40 -10.00
CA GLY A 194 6.22 -3.14 -11.43
C GLY A 194 7.00 -4.22 -12.17
N VAL A 195 7.68 -3.83 -13.24
CA VAL A 195 8.47 -4.75 -14.07
C VAL A 195 9.62 -5.40 -13.30
N ALA A 196 10.22 -4.70 -12.33
CA ALA A 196 11.26 -5.28 -11.47
C ALA A 196 10.79 -6.52 -10.72
N GLY A 197 9.57 -6.49 -10.16
CA GLY A 197 9.00 -7.66 -9.50
C GLY A 197 8.49 -8.73 -10.47
N LEU A 198 8.00 -8.35 -11.65
CA LEU A 198 7.66 -9.33 -12.69
C LEU A 198 8.87 -10.17 -13.11
N ARG A 199 10.08 -9.58 -13.17
CA ARG A 199 11.31 -10.34 -13.43
C ARG A 199 11.62 -11.35 -12.33
N VAL A 200 11.38 -11.01 -11.06
CA VAL A 200 11.54 -11.94 -9.92
C VAL A 200 10.57 -13.12 -10.05
N ILE A 201 9.29 -12.85 -10.37
CA ILE A 201 8.29 -13.90 -10.59
C ILE A 201 8.69 -14.79 -11.77
N ARG A 202 9.09 -14.20 -12.90
CA ARG A 202 9.57 -14.95 -14.07
C ARG A 202 10.75 -15.85 -13.71
N ALA A 203 11.75 -15.31 -13.03
CA ALA A 203 12.97 -16.04 -12.67
C ALA A 203 12.71 -17.21 -11.72
N PHE A 204 11.70 -17.10 -10.85
CA PHE A 204 11.21 -18.24 -10.05
C PHE A 204 10.52 -19.29 -10.93
N LEU A 205 9.59 -18.85 -11.79
CA LEU A 205 8.72 -19.75 -12.56
C LEU A 205 9.45 -20.52 -13.67
N ASP A 206 10.41 -19.90 -14.35
CA ASP A 206 11.20 -20.53 -15.42
C ASP A 206 12.42 -21.31 -14.90
N GLY A 207 12.71 -21.19 -13.60
CA GLY A 207 13.82 -21.88 -12.93
C GLY A 207 15.19 -21.26 -13.18
N SER A 208 15.28 -20.16 -13.94
CA SER A 208 16.54 -19.42 -14.15
C SER A 208 17.13 -18.90 -12.85
N GLY A 209 16.30 -18.47 -11.90
CA GLY A 209 16.75 -18.01 -10.58
C GLY A 209 17.36 -19.13 -9.75
N ALA A 210 16.78 -20.34 -9.80
CA ALA A 210 17.34 -21.51 -9.14
C ALA A 210 18.66 -21.96 -9.78
N ALA A 211 18.75 -21.92 -11.12
CA ALA A 211 20.00 -22.20 -11.85
C ALA A 211 21.09 -21.17 -11.52
N ALA A 212 20.74 -19.88 -11.44
CA ALA A 212 21.66 -18.81 -11.04
C ALA A 212 22.17 -19.03 -9.61
N LEU A 213 21.27 -19.36 -8.67
CA LEU A 213 21.65 -19.67 -7.29
C LEU A 213 22.59 -20.88 -7.19
N ALA A 214 22.36 -21.94 -7.97
CA ALA A 214 23.21 -23.12 -7.98
C ALA A 214 24.62 -22.85 -8.55
N SER A 215 24.73 -21.96 -9.55
CA SER A 215 26.02 -21.57 -10.15
C SER A 215 26.83 -20.60 -9.28
N HIS A 216 26.16 -19.85 -8.39
CA HIS A 216 26.77 -18.88 -7.49
C HIS A 216 26.28 -19.13 -6.06
N PRO A 217 26.77 -20.20 -5.39
CA PRO A 217 26.37 -20.48 -4.02
C PRO A 217 26.76 -19.32 -3.09
N PRO A 218 26.03 -19.10 -1.99
CA PRO A 218 26.33 -18.01 -1.06
C PRO A 218 27.79 -18.08 -0.61
N GLN A 219 28.58 -17.07 -0.94
CA GLN A 219 29.95 -16.94 -0.46
C GLN A 219 29.96 -16.30 0.93
N GLU A 220 31.05 -16.48 1.69
CA GLU A 220 31.26 -15.74 2.94
C GLU A 220 31.15 -14.24 2.67
N VAL A 221 30.34 -13.54 3.47
CA VAL A 221 30.13 -12.10 3.33
C VAL A 221 31.49 -11.42 3.52
N PRO A 222 32.01 -10.65 2.55
CA PRO A 222 33.34 -10.05 2.67
C PRO A 222 33.47 -9.24 3.97
N ASN A 223 34.66 -9.30 4.59
CA ASN A 223 35.10 -8.39 5.65
C ASN A 223 35.35 -6.95 5.13
N ALA A 224 34.55 -6.49 4.17
CA ALA A 224 34.49 -5.08 3.82
C ALA A 224 33.91 -4.35 5.02
N GLY A 225 34.56 -3.26 5.44
CA GLY A 225 34.09 -2.42 6.54
C GLY A 225 32.61 -2.08 6.38
N ASP A 226 31.91 -1.94 7.51
CA ASP A 226 30.44 -1.87 7.59
C ASP A 226 29.77 -0.82 6.67
N ASP A 227 30.54 0.09 6.07
CA ASP A 227 30.10 1.12 5.13
C ASP A 227 29.70 0.64 3.72
N ALA A 228 30.16 -0.53 3.24
CA ALA A 228 29.90 -0.94 1.85
C ALA A 228 28.55 -1.66 1.62
N LEU A 229 27.87 -2.05 2.71
CA LEU A 229 26.66 -2.89 2.69
C LEU A 229 25.37 -2.10 2.95
N VAL A 230 25.49 -0.82 3.31
CA VAL A 230 24.37 -0.01 3.79
C VAL A 230 24.04 1.01 2.71
N SER A 231 22.95 0.78 1.96
CA SER A 231 22.36 1.90 1.26
C SER A 231 21.95 2.93 2.32
N LYS A 232 22.50 4.14 2.23
CA LYS A 232 22.28 5.20 3.22
C LYS A 232 20.86 5.77 3.19
N GLU A 233 20.04 5.29 2.27
CA GLU A 233 18.72 5.86 1.96
C GLU A 233 17.69 4.75 1.98
N GLY A 234 16.68 4.90 2.85
CA GLY A 234 15.56 3.97 2.97
C GLY A 234 14.56 4.12 1.82
N LEU A 235 13.32 4.48 2.14
CA LEU A 235 12.26 4.60 1.14
C LEU A 235 12.53 5.69 0.09
N THR A 236 12.19 5.41 -1.18
CA THR A 236 12.13 6.45 -2.21
C THR A 236 11.01 7.46 -1.92
N ARG A 237 11.11 8.68 -2.48
CA ARG A 237 10.01 9.66 -2.49
C ARG A 237 8.85 9.13 -3.33
N ARG A 238 7.81 8.63 -2.67
CA ARG A 238 6.65 7.98 -3.29
C ARG A 238 5.72 9.02 -3.92
N VAL A 239 5.51 8.92 -5.22
CA VAL A 239 4.63 9.80 -6.00
C VAL A 239 3.34 9.06 -6.39
N ILE A 240 2.22 9.50 -5.82
CA ILE A 240 0.91 8.86 -5.99
C ILE A 240 0.11 9.63 -7.05
N ALA A 241 -0.47 8.89 -8.00
CA ALA A 241 -1.39 9.47 -8.98
C ALA A 241 -2.83 9.15 -8.59
N CYS A 242 -3.68 10.17 -8.52
CA CYS A 242 -5.07 10.03 -8.09
C CYS A 242 -6.04 10.33 -9.23
N LEU A 243 -7.17 9.61 -9.25
CA LEU A 243 -8.29 9.88 -10.14
C LEU A 243 -9.64 9.78 -9.42
N ASP A 244 -10.51 10.73 -9.72
CA ASP A 244 -11.92 10.69 -9.36
C ASP A 244 -12.67 9.77 -10.30
N VAL A 245 -13.49 8.86 -9.76
CA VAL A 245 -14.40 8.03 -10.53
C VAL A 245 -15.84 8.48 -10.24
N ARG A 246 -16.50 9.02 -11.27
CA ARG A 246 -17.89 9.53 -11.21
C ARG A 246 -18.79 8.80 -12.20
N THR A 247 -20.09 8.93 -12.00
CA THR A 247 -21.11 8.55 -12.98
C THR A 247 -21.58 9.80 -13.72
N ASN A 248 -21.59 9.80 -15.05
CA ASN A 248 -22.18 10.89 -15.85
C ASN A 248 -23.71 10.72 -15.97
N ASP A 249 -24.37 11.69 -16.62
CA ASP A 249 -25.83 11.69 -16.85
C ASP A 249 -26.35 10.46 -17.63
N GLN A 250 -25.47 9.78 -18.37
CA GLN A 250 -25.80 8.57 -19.15
C GLN A 250 -25.58 7.27 -18.34
N GLY A 251 -25.07 7.36 -17.11
CA GLY A 251 -24.74 6.18 -16.30
C GLY A 251 -23.33 5.63 -16.52
N ASP A 252 -22.52 6.28 -17.36
CA ASP A 252 -21.12 5.87 -17.62
C ASP A 252 -20.19 6.32 -16.51
N LEU A 253 -19.16 5.51 -16.29
CA LEU A 253 -18.08 5.87 -15.38
C LEU A 253 -17.05 6.74 -16.10
N VAL A 254 -16.88 7.95 -15.59
CA VAL A 254 -15.99 8.97 -16.16
C VAL A 254 -14.99 9.44 -15.11
N VAL A 255 -13.84 9.91 -15.60
CA VAL A 255 -12.84 10.61 -14.79
C VAL A 255 -13.01 12.11 -15.02
N THR A 256 -13.17 12.90 -13.96
CA THR A 256 -13.35 14.34 -14.08
C THR A 256 -12.03 15.09 -14.19
N LYS A 257 -11.98 16.07 -15.09
CA LYS A 257 -10.92 17.08 -15.16
C LYS A 257 -11.04 18.06 -14.01
N GLY A 258 -10.56 17.66 -12.82
CA GLY A 258 -10.04 18.45 -11.69
C GLY A 258 -10.73 19.74 -11.20
N ASP A 259 -11.39 20.54 -12.04
CA ASP A 259 -11.68 21.94 -11.79
C ASP A 259 -13.13 22.38 -12.11
N GLN A 260 -14.02 21.53 -12.66
CA GLN A 260 -15.43 21.91 -12.88
C GLN A 260 -16.45 20.76 -12.74
N TYR A 261 -17.56 21.07 -12.08
CA TYR A 261 -18.74 20.24 -11.80
C TYR A 261 -19.60 19.89 -13.03
N ASP A 262 -19.15 20.15 -14.26
CA ASP A 262 -19.98 20.00 -15.46
C ASP A 262 -19.18 19.30 -16.57
N VAL A 263 -19.42 17.99 -16.76
CA VAL A 263 -18.82 17.22 -17.86
C VAL A 263 -19.95 16.65 -18.72
N ARG A 264 -20.42 17.47 -19.66
CA ARG A 264 -21.31 17.04 -20.74
C ARG A 264 -20.48 16.50 -21.89
N GLU A 265 -20.35 15.18 -21.99
CA GLU A 265 -19.94 14.53 -23.25
C GLU A 265 -21.17 13.86 -23.87
N LYS A 266 -21.46 14.19 -25.12
CA LYS A 266 -22.54 13.59 -25.91
C LYS A 266 -22.00 12.36 -26.64
N SER A 267 -22.49 11.17 -26.27
CA SER A 267 -22.45 9.98 -27.14
C SER A 267 -23.84 9.35 -27.24
N ASP A 268 -24.25 9.03 -28.47
CA ASP A 268 -25.57 8.50 -28.85
C ASP A 268 -25.59 6.96 -28.86
N ASP A 269 -25.38 6.29 -27.72
CA ASP A 269 -25.70 4.86 -27.62
C ASP A 269 -26.19 4.48 -26.22
N ARG A 270 -27.41 3.94 -26.13
CA ARG A 270 -28.13 3.65 -24.87
C ARG A 270 -27.82 2.27 -24.26
N ASN A 271 -26.69 1.66 -24.61
CA ASN A 271 -26.24 0.41 -23.99
C ASN A 271 -24.73 0.29 -24.13
N VAL A 272 -24.01 0.48 -23.01
CA VAL A 272 -22.68 -0.04 -22.61
C VAL A 272 -22.05 0.99 -21.66
N ARG A 273 -21.86 0.61 -20.38
CA ARG A 273 -21.11 1.42 -19.41
C ARG A 273 -19.66 1.51 -19.88
N ASN A 274 -19.18 2.68 -20.29
CA ASN A 274 -17.79 2.83 -20.74
C ASN A 274 -16.82 2.81 -19.55
N LEU A 275 -16.49 1.61 -19.07
CA LEU A 275 -15.51 1.35 -18.00
C LEU A 275 -14.05 1.64 -18.42
N GLY A 276 -13.80 1.86 -19.72
CA GLY A 276 -12.45 1.96 -20.28
C GLY A 276 -11.68 3.18 -19.81
N LYS A 277 -12.34 4.32 -19.59
CA LYS A 277 -11.67 5.59 -19.28
C LYS A 277 -10.87 5.57 -17.96
N PRO A 278 -11.42 5.14 -16.80
CA PRO A 278 -10.65 5.04 -15.56
C PRO A 278 -9.51 4.02 -15.65
N VAL A 279 -9.74 2.88 -16.32
CA VAL A 279 -8.76 1.80 -16.48
C VAL A 279 -7.58 2.24 -17.34
N GLU A 280 -7.85 2.87 -18.49
CA GLU A 280 -6.83 3.41 -19.38
C GLU A 280 -6.02 4.53 -18.73
N MET A 281 -6.67 5.39 -17.95
CA MET A 281 -5.99 6.44 -17.19
C MET A 281 -5.06 5.85 -16.12
N ALA A 282 -5.51 4.86 -15.37
CA ALA A 282 -4.69 4.18 -14.38
C ALA A 282 -3.48 3.49 -15.04
N ARG A 283 -3.67 2.83 -16.19
CA ARG A 283 -2.58 2.27 -16.99
C ARG A 283 -1.60 3.34 -17.43
N LYS A 284 -2.09 4.47 -17.93
CA LYS A 284 -1.25 5.60 -18.33
C LYS A 284 -0.42 6.14 -17.17
N TYR A 285 -1.01 6.31 -15.98
CA TYR A 285 -0.26 6.73 -14.79
C TYR A 285 0.84 5.73 -14.42
N TYR A 286 0.54 4.43 -14.45
CA TYR A 286 1.53 3.39 -14.21
C TYR A 286 2.69 3.43 -15.21
N GLU A 287 2.40 3.50 -16.51
CA GLU A 287 3.40 3.59 -17.58
C GLU A 287 4.21 4.89 -17.51
N GLN A 288 3.63 5.95 -16.96
CA GLN A 288 4.32 7.21 -16.64
C GLN A 288 5.09 7.15 -15.31
N GLY A 289 5.17 5.99 -14.66
CA GLY A 289 5.99 5.79 -13.48
C GLY A 289 5.32 6.11 -12.15
N ALA A 290 3.98 6.15 -12.07
CA ALA A 290 3.28 6.19 -10.78
C ALA A 290 3.78 5.09 -9.84
N ASP A 291 3.97 5.45 -8.57
CA ASP A 291 4.35 4.50 -7.52
C ASP A 291 3.14 3.81 -6.89
N GLU A 292 1.97 4.42 -7.04
CA GLU A 292 0.68 3.98 -6.53
C GLU A 292 -0.42 4.73 -7.32
N VAL A 293 -1.56 4.07 -7.52
CA VAL A 293 -2.74 4.69 -8.15
C VAL A 293 -3.91 4.67 -7.18
N THR A 294 -4.45 5.85 -6.89
CA THR A 294 -5.60 6.02 -6.00
C THR A 294 -6.87 6.33 -6.79
N PHE A 295 -7.94 5.59 -6.50
CA PHE A 295 -9.28 5.81 -7.02
C PHE A 295 -10.17 6.41 -5.95
N LEU A 296 -10.66 7.63 -6.15
CA LEU A 296 -11.69 8.23 -5.31
C LEU A 296 -13.05 7.91 -5.93
N ASN A 297 -13.71 6.90 -5.35
CA ASN A 297 -15.04 6.48 -5.71
C ASN A 297 -16.07 7.43 -5.09
N ILE A 298 -16.55 8.36 -5.91
CA ILE A 298 -17.55 9.36 -5.56
C ILE A 298 -18.87 9.13 -6.33
N THR A 299 -19.03 7.91 -6.85
CA THR A 299 -20.26 7.47 -7.48
C THR A 299 -21.36 7.25 -6.43
N SER A 300 -22.61 7.53 -6.83
CA SER A 300 -23.79 7.22 -6.02
C SER A 300 -24.53 6.07 -6.66
N PHE A 301 -24.21 4.83 -6.27
CA PHE A 301 -24.90 3.63 -6.73
C PHE A 301 -25.87 3.09 -5.67
N ARG A 302 -26.79 3.95 -5.21
CA ARG A 302 -27.74 3.62 -4.12
C ARG A 302 -28.67 2.44 -4.46
N ASP A 303 -28.93 2.22 -5.75
CA ASP A 303 -29.84 1.18 -6.25
C ASP A 303 -29.08 0.05 -6.97
N CYS A 304 -27.79 -0.10 -6.71
CA CYS A 304 -26.96 -1.18 -7.26
C CYS A 304 -26.59 -2.18 -6.16
N PRO A 305 -26.71 -3.49 -6.40
CA PRO A 305 -26.18 -4.49 -5.48
C PRO A 305 -24.70 -4.22 -5.18
N VAL A 306 -24.29 -4.43 -3.93
CA VAL A 306 -22.89 -4.17 -3.50
C VAL A 306 -21.90 -5.02 -4.31
N ALA A 307 -22.27 -6.27 -4.59
CA ALA A 307 -21.48 -7.20 -5.41
C ALA A 307 -21.31 -6.75 -6.87
N ASP A 308 -22.22 -5.89 -7.36
CA ASP A 308 -22.24 -5.40 -8.75
C ASP A 308 -21.70 -3.98 -8.89
N LEU A 309 -21.08 -3.44 -7.82
CA LEU A 309 -20.49 -2.11 -7.84
C LEU A 309 -19.48 -1.99 -8.99
N PRO A 310 -19.67 -1.06 -9.95
CA PRO A 310 -18.79 -0.96 -11.10
C PRO A 310 -17.32 -0.68 -10.76
N MET A 311 -17.07 -0.08 -9.60
CA MET A 311 -15.72 0.15 -9.09
C MET A 311 -14.95 -1.16 -8.88
N LEU A 312 -15.63 -2.26 -8.53
CA LEU A 312 -15.03 -3.59 -8.42
C LEU A 312 -14.48 -4.04 -9.78
N GLU A 313 -15.26 -3.91 -10.86
CA GLU A 313 -14.80 -4.27 -12.21
C GLU A 313 -13.69 -3.33 -12.72
N ILE A 314 -13.73 -2.03 -12.37
CA ILE A 314 -12.63 -1.09 -12.69
C ILE A 314 -11.32 -1.59 -12.09
N LEU A 315 -11.31 -1.99 -10.80
CA LEU A 315 -10.11 -2.55 -10.17
C LEU A 315 -9.70 -3.88 -10.80
N ARG A 316 -10.68 -4.72 -11.17
CA ARG A 316 -10.44 -6.02 -11.80
C ARG A 316 -9.76 -5.88 -13.15
N LEU A 317 -10.18 -4.89 -13.94
CA LEU A 317 -9.59 -4.59 -15.25
C LEU A 317 -8.25 -3.87 -15.11
N THR A 318 -8.14 -2.93 -14.17
CA THR A 318 -6.89 -2.18 -13.91
C THR A 318 -5.76 -3.12 -13.49
N SER A 319 -6.03 -4.02 -12.54
CA SER A 319 -5.04 -4.95 -12.00
C SER A 319 -4.44 -5.91 -13.03
N LYS A 320 -5.04 -6.04 -14.24
CA LYS A 320 -4.47 -6.85 -15.33
C LYS A 320 -3.20 -6.28 -15.93
N THR A 321 -3.01 -4.97 -15.81
CA THR A 321 -1.89 -4.26 -16.48
C THR A 321 -1.12 -3.34 -15.55
N VAL A 322 -1.71 -2.94 -14.42
CA VAL A 322 -1.09 -2.05 -13.44
C VAL A 322 -0.53 -2.87 -12.28
N PHE A 323 0.79 -3.03 -12.27
CA PHE A 323 1.53 -3.83 -11.28
C PHE A 323 2.17 -2.95 -10.18
N VAL A 324 1.42 -1.95 -9.73
CA VAL A 324 1.73 -1.11 -8.55
C VAL A 324 0.53 -1.14 -7.60
N PRO A 325 0.68 -0.66 -6.36
CA PRO A 325 -0.42 -0.61 -5.40
C PRO A 325 -1.60 0.20 -5.90
N LEU A 326 -2.81 -0.32 -5.66
CA LEU A 326 -4.07 0.31 -5.97
C LEU A 326 -4.80 0.65 -4.66
N THR A 327 -5.16 1.92 -4.48
CA THR A 327 -5.92 2.38 -3.33
C THR A 327 -7.32 2.79 -3.77
N VAL A 328 -8.35 2.38 -3.04
CA VAL A 328 -9.74 2.79 -3.33
C VAL A 328 -10.36 3.48 -2.12
N GLY A 329 -10.87 4.69 -2.32
CA GLY A 329 -11.60 5.44 -1.30
C GLY A 329 -13.05 5.65 -1.69
N GLY A 330 -13.95 5.71 -0.70
CA GLY A 330 -15.38 5.97 -0.91
C GLY A 330 -16.25 4.73 -0.97
N GLY A 331 -17.27 4.69 -0.10
CA GLY A 331 -18.24 3.59 -0.02
C GLY A 331 -17.85 2.44 0.92
N ILE A 332 -16.70 2.50 1.61
CA ILE A 332 -16.26 1.48 2.58
C ILE A 332 -16.84 1.80 3.95
N ARG A 333 -18.04 1.28 4.23
CA ARG A 333 -18.80 1.48 5.47
C ARG A 333 -19.89 0.44 5.59
N ASP A 334 -20.39 0.24 6.81
CA ASP A 334 -21.58 -0.58 7.02
C ASP A 334 -22.77 -0.04 6.21
N THR A 335 -23.46 -0.94 5.52
CA THR A 335 -24.58 -0.57 4.65
C THR A 335 -25.66 -1.66 4.61
N VAL A 336 -26.75 -1.34 3.91
CA VAL A 336 -27.83 -2.27 3.61
C VAL A 336 -27.90 -2.37 2.10
N ASP A 337 -27.73 -3.60 1.59
CA ASP A 337 -27.82 -3.90 0.17
C ASP A 337 -29.26 -3.75 -0.34
N THR A 338 -29.42 -3.71 -1.66
CA THR A 338 -30.71 -3.54 -2.36
C THR A 338 -31.75 -4.61 -2.03
N ASP A 339 -31.33 -5.80 -1.60
CA ASP A 339 -32.20 -6.90 -1.15
C ASP A 339 -32.54 -6.86 0.35
N GLY A 340 -32.02 -5.86 1.08
CA GLY A 340 -32.18 -5.71 2.53
C GLY A 340 -31.10 -6.40 3.37
N THR A 341 -30.14 -7.09 2.76
CA THR A 341 -29.01 -7.73 3.46
C THR A 341 -28.11 -6.66 4.08
N LYS A 342 -27.76 -6.83 5.35
CA LYS A 342 -26.75 -5.98 6.00
C LYS A 342 -25.37 -6.43 5.55
N VAL A 343 -24.56 -5.50 5.08
CA VAL A 343 -23.18 -5.75 4.64
C VAL A 343 -22.26 -4.84 5.44
N SER A 344 -21.29 -5.43 6.12
CA SER A 344 -20.31 -4.73 6.93
C SER A 344 -19.24 -4.04 6.07
N ALA A 345 -18.58 -3.02 6.64
CA ALA A 345 -17.42 -2.39 6.04
C ALA A 345 -16.30 -3.38 5.74
N LEU A 346 -16.12 -4.40 6.59
CA LEU A 346 -15.14 -5.47 6.39
C LEU A 346 -15.46 -6.32 5.15
N GLU A 347 -16.73 -6.69 4.95
CA GLU A 347 -17.15 -7.44 3.76
C GLU A 347 -16.96 -6.61 2.50
N ILE A 348 -17.32 -5.33 2.52
CA ILE A 348 -17.09 -4.40 1.39
C ILE A 348 -15.59 -4.27 1.09
N ALA A 349 -14.75 -4.06 2.11
CA ALA A 349 -13.31 -3.98 1.94
C ALA A 349 -12.75 -5.29 1.36
N THR A 350 -13.25 -6.44 1.83
CA THR A 350 -12.89 -7.76 1.29
C THR A 350 -13.21 -7.88 -0.20
N MET A 351 -14.40 -7.44 -0.64
CA MET A 351 -14.76 -7.42 -2.06
C MET A 351 -13.82 -6.53 -2.88
N TYR A 352 -13.46 -5.35 -2.35
CA TYR A 352 -12.49 -4.45 -3.00
C TYR A 352 -11.09 -5.08 -3.12
N PHE A 353 -10.60 -5.73 -2.06
CA PHE A 353 -9.32 -6.43 -2.08
C PHE A 353 -9.31 -7.58 -3.11
N GLN A 354 -10.35 -8.42 -3.12
CA GLN A 354 -10.51 -9.50 -4.11
C GLN A 354 -10.63 -9.00 -5.56
N SER A 355 -11.09 -7.75 -5.72
CA SER A 355 -11.24 -7.10 -7.03
C SER A 355 -9.95 -6.46 -7.53
N GLY A 356 -8.96 -6.23 -6.67
CA GLY A 356 -7.65 -5.71 -7.08
C GLY A 356 -7.11 -4.57 -6.24
N ALA A 357 -7.88 -4.03 -5.28
CA ALA A 357 -7.37 -3.01 -4.36
C ALA A 357 -6.35 -3.63 -3.40
N ASP A 358 -5.39 -2.85 -2.95
CA ASP A 358 -4.42 -3.21 -1.92
C ASP A 358 -4.69 -2.46 -0.61
N LYS A 359 -5.30 -1.28 -0.72
CA LYS A 359 -5.67 -0.43 0.40
C LYS A 359 -7.06 0.15 0.21
N VAL A 360 -7.79 0.32 1.31
CA VAL A 360 -9.08 1.02 1.34
C VAL A 360 -8.95 2.32 2.12
N SER A 361 -9.60 3.37 1.63
CA SER A 361 -9.61 4.68 2.27
C SER A 361 -10.96 4.99 2.94
N ILE A 362 -10.91 5.28 4.24
CA ILE A 362 -12.06 5.63 5.08
C ILE A 362 -12.07 7.15 5.30
N GLY A 363 -13.22 7.80 5.05
CA GLY A 363 -13.39 9.25 5.15
C GLY A 363 -14.28 9.65 6.33
N SER A 364 -15.55 9.98 6.04
CA SER A 364 -16.48 10.53 7.05
C SER A 364 -16.67 9.66 8.29
N ASP A 365 -16.70 8.34 8.13
CA ASP A 365 -16.86 7.40 9.24
C ASP A 365 -15.67 7.42 10.20
N ALA A 366 -14.48 7.82 9.73
CA ALA A 366 -13.31 7.99 10.60
C ALA A 366 -13.48 9.15 11.59
N VAL A 367 -14.13 10.24 11.16
CA VAL A 367 -14.42 11.39 12.01
C VAL A 367 -15.44 11.02 13.08
N ILE A 368 -16.49 10.29 12.70
CA ILE A 368 -17.52 9.82 13.64
C ILE A 368 -16.90 8.86 14.67
N ALA A 369 -16.08 7.91 14.21
CA ALA A 369 -15.36 6.99 15.08
C ALA A 369 -14.43 7.73 16.06
N ALA A 370 -13.72 8.77 15.62
CA ALA A 370 -12.86 9.57 16.48
C ALA A 370 -13.65 10.33 17.56
N GLU A 371 -14.79 10.91 17.21
CA GLU A 371 -15.68 11.55 18.19
C GLU A 371 -16.17 10.55 19.25
N GLU A 372 -16.57 9.35 18.84
CA GLU A 372 -16.98 8.27 19.76
C GLU A 372 -15.84 7.79 20.65
N TYR A 373 -14.62 7.67 20.11
CA TYR A 373 -13.41 7.31 20.84
C TYR A 373 -13.08 8.32 21.96
N TYR A 374 -13.15 9.62 21.68
CA TYR A 374 -12.92 10.64 22.71
C TYR A 374 -14.09 10.72 23.70
N ALA A 375 -15.33 10.60 23.23
CA ALA A 375 -16.51 10.58 24.10
C ALA A 375 -16.50 9.40 25.08
N SER A 376 -15.85 8.28 24.73
CA SER A 376 -15.67 7.10 25.57
C SER A 376 -14.42 7.13 26.45
N GLY A 377 -13.72 8.26 26.53
CA GLY A 377 -12.49 8.40 27.31
C GLY A 377 -11.30 7.67 26.71
N ASN A 378 -11.17 7.73 25.39
CA ASN A 378 -10.08 7.15 24.59
C ASN A 378 -10.12 5.62 24.56
N THR A 379 -11.33 5.04 24.49
CA THR A 379 -11.53 3.58 24.53
C THR A 379 -11.80 3.03 23.13
N LEU A 380 -11.06 1.99 22.75
CA LEU A 380 -11.29 1.21 21.54
C LEU A 380 -12.46 0.24 21.73
N PHE A 381 -13.32 0.13 20.71
CA PHE A 381 -14.52 -0.71 20.76
C PHE A 381 -14.38 -2.02 19.97
N GLY A 382 -13.40 -2.08 19.07
CA GLY A 382 -13.12 -3.23 18.20
C GLY A 382 -14.17 -3.47 17.11
N ASN A 383 -15.04 -2.50 16.85
CA ASN A 383 -16.17 -2.62 15.93
C ASN A 383 -16.24 -1.53 14.86
N THR A 384 -15.35 -0.54 14.89
CA THR A 384 -15.25 0.43 13.80
C THR A 384 -14.69 -0.24 12.55
N ALA A 385 -14.98 0.32 11.38
CA ALA A 385 -14.41 -0.17 10.11
C ALA A 385 -12.86 -0.20 10.15
N ILE A 386 -12.23 0.81 10.77
CA ILE A 386 -10.77 0.90 10.92
C ILE A 386 -10.25 -0.30 11.73
N GLU A 387 -10.83 -0.58 12.90
CA GLU A 387 -10.41 -1.67 13.77
C GLU A 387 -10.64 -3.04 13.14
N GLN A 388 -11.80 -3.26 12.50
CA GLN A 388 -12.14 -4.55 11.90
C GLN A 388 -11.27 -4.87 10.69
N ILE A 389 -11.06 -3.89 9.79
CA ILE A 389 -10.27 -4.08 8.57
C ILE A 389 -8.79 -4.22 8.92
N SER A 390 -8.25 -3.38 9.81
CA SER A 390 -6.85 -3.48 10.23
C SER A 390 -6.54 -4.77 10.98
N LYS A 391 -7.47 -5.28 11.81
CA LYS A 391 -7.30 -6.56 12.48
C LYS A 391 -7.25 -7.75 11.51
N ALA A 392 -7.98 -7.70 10.41
CA ALA A 392 -7.99 -8.76 9.40
C ALA A 392 -6.81 -8.64 8.41
N TYR A 393 -6.55 -7.44 7.91
CA TYR A 393 -5.65 -7.18 6.78
C TYR A 393 -4.38 -6.40 7.17
N GLY A 394 -4.16 -6.17 8.46
CA GLY A 394 -3.07 -5.35 8.99
C GLY A 394 -3.32 -3.85 8.82
N ASN A 395 -2.66 -3.03 9.64
CA ASN A 395 -2.80 -1.57 9.59
C ASN A 395 -2.52 -1.02 8.19
N GLN A 396 -1.54 -1.60 7.49
CA GLN A 396 -1.12 -1.19 6.16
C GLN A 396 -2.22 -1.21 5.08
N ALA A 397 -3.33 -1.92 5.32
CA ALA A 397 -4.46 -1.99 4.38
C ALA A 397 -5.46 -0.85 4.55
N VAL A 398 -5.37 -0.08 5.66
CA VAL A 398 -6.31 1.00 6.00
C VAL A 398 -5.64 2.36 5.85
N VAL A 399 -6.20 3.16 4.94
CA VAL A 399 -5.88 4.58 4.78
C VAL A 399 -7.03 5.41 5.36
N VAL A 400 -6.75 6.51 6.06
CA VAL A 400 -7.79 7.48 6.43
C VAL A 400 -7.63 8.76 5.64
N SER A 401 -8.67 9.12 4.86
CA SER A 401 -8.73 10.38 4.14
C SER A 401 -9.25 11.48 5.07
N VAL A 402 -8.41 12.48 5.31
CA VAL A 402 -8.72 13.60 6.20
C VAL A 402 -8.91 14.85 5.36
N ASP A 403 -10.02 15.56 5.59
CA ASP A 403 -10.40 16.79 4.88
C ASP A 403 -10.41 18.00 5.84
N PRO A 404 -9.23 18.50 6.26
CA PRO A 404 -9.10 19.62 7.18
C PRO A 404 -9.33 20.95 6.49
N LYS A 405 -9.86 21.90 7.26
CA LYS A 405 -10.05 23.30 6.89
C LYS A 405 -9.46 24.21 7.96
N ARG A 406 -8.70 25.23 7.55
CA ARG A 406 -8.04 26.17 8.45
C ARG A 406 -9.07 27.07 9.16
N VAL A 407 -8.91 27.23 10.47
CA VAL A 407 -9.71 28.10 11.33
C VAL A 407 -8.79 29.00 12.14
N TYR A 408 -8.84 30.30 11.86
CA TYR A 408 -8.01 31.31 12.51
C TYR A 408 -8.51 31.67 13.91
N VAL A 409 -7.58 31.92 14.82
CA VAL A 409 -7.83 32.32 16.21
C VAL A 409 -6.82 33.38 16.66
N PRO A 410 -7.21 34.34 17.52
CA PRO A 410 -6.33 35.45 17.90
C PRO A 410 -5.13 35.03 18.76
N LYS A 411 -5.23 33.90 19.47
CA LYS A 411 -4.21 33.36 20.37
C LYS A 411 -4.44 31.86 20.61
N PRO A 412 -3.42 31.09 21.04
CA PRO A 412 -3.52 29.64 21.19
C PRO A 412 -4.63 29.14 22.12
N ASP A 413 -4.90 29.87 23.21
CA ASP A 413 -5.88 29.51 24.24
C ASP A 413 -7.32 29.97 23.92
N ALA A 414 -7.55 30.54 22.73
CA ALA A 414 -8.89 30.91 22.28
C ALA A 414 -9.75 29.71 21.84
N THR A 415 -9.16 28.52 21.77
CA THR A 415 -9.82 27.25 21.44
C THR A 415 -9.23 26.13 22.28
N ARG A 416 -9.97 25.03 22.45
CA ARG A 416 -9.44 23.78 23.03
C ARG A 416 -8.54 23.00 22.08
N HIS A 417 -8.64 23.31 20.78
CA HIS A 417 -7.98 22.58 19.71
C HIS A 417 -6.50 22.91 19.58
N HIS A 418 -5.77 22.01 18.93
CA HIS A 418 -4.35 22.15 18.68
C HIS A 418 -4.08 23.26 17.65
N THR A 419 -3.52 24.37 18.11
CA THR A 419 -3.18 25.52 17.27
C THR A 419 -1.73 25.50 16.82
N VAL A 420 -1.49 26.06 15.63
CA VAL A 420 -0.16 26.37 15.10
C VAL A 420 -0.04 27.88 14.91
N LYS A 421 1.16 28.41 15.15
CA LYS A 421 1.49 29.76 14.69
C LYS A 421 1.65 29.70 13.18
N THR A 422 0.93 30.55 12.47
CA THR A 422 0.92 30.55 11.01
C THR A 422 1.68 31.71 10.41
N SER A 423 2.32 31.44 9.28
CA SER A 423 2.97 32.41 8.40
C SER A 423 1.97 33.16 7.51
N TYR A 424 0.70 32.74 7.51
CA TYR A 424 -0.38 33.31 6.69
C TYR A 424 -1.43 33.94 7.63
N PRO A 425 -1.32 35.25 7.97
CA PRO A 425 -2.25 35.87 8.90
C PRO A 425 -3.71 35.78 8.46
N GLY A 426 -4.60 35.59 9.43
CA GLY A 426 -6.04 35.55 9.19
C GLY A 426 -6.62 36.91 8.75
N PRO A 427 -7.89 36.95 8.34
CA PRO A 427 -8.54 38.17 7.82
C PRO A 427 -8.53 39.36 8.79
N LYS A 428 -8.39 39.14 10.10
CA LYS A 428 -8.31 40.18 11.12
C LYS A 428 -6.91 40.29 11.73
N GLY A 429 -5.90 39.70 11.09
CA GLY A 429 -4.53 39.67 11.57
C GLY A 429 -4.26 38.59 12.61
N GLU A 430 -5.10 37.55 12.69
CA GLU A 430 -4.86 36.40 13.56
C GLU A 430 -3.56 35.68 13.17
N GLU A 431 -2.62 35.51 14.13
CA GLU A 431 -1.34 34.83 13.90
C GLU A 431 -1.38 33.32 14.17
N TYR A 432 -2.53 32.79 14.61
CA TYR A 432 -2.70 31.38 14.97
C TYR A 432 -3.89 30.77 14.24
N CYS A 433 -3.81 29.48 13.96
CA CYS A 433 -4.93 28.71 13.43
C CYS A 433 -4.90 27.27 13.93
N TRP A 434 -6.03 26.60 13.84
CA TRP A 434 -6.15 25.15 13.94
C TRP A 434 -6.85 24.62 12.69
N TYR A 435 -6.93 23.31 12.53
CA TYR A 435 -7.54 22.70 11.35
C TYR A 435 -8.73 21.86 11.75
N ALA A 436 -9.93 22.33 11.41
CA ALA A 436 -11.18 21.64 11.67
C ALA A 436 -11.40 20.53 10.65
N CYS A 437 -11.76 19.34 11.12
CA CYS A 437 -12.10 18.22 10.26
C CYS A 437 -13.51 18.38 9.67
N THR A 438 -13.70 17.84 8.49
CA THR A 438 -14.99 17.86 7.80
C THR A 438 -15.43 16.47 7.38
N ILE A 439 -16.74 16.31 7.16
CA ILE A 439 -17.36 15.09 6.65
C ILE A 439 -18.24 15.39 5.43
N LYS A 440 -18.77 14.33 4.81
CA LYS A 440 -19.64 14.38 3.63
C LYS A 440 -18.96 15.08 2.44
N GLY A 441 -17.66 14.92 2.29
CA GLY A 441 -16.86 15.57 1.25
C GLY A 441 -16.76 17.08 1.45
N GLY A 442 -16.28 17.52 2.61
CA GLY A 442 -16.07 18.95 2.90
C GLY A 442 -17.30 19.77 3.26
N ARG A 443 -18.52 19.20 3.23
CA ARG A 443 -19.78 19.97 3.35
C ARG A 443 -20.22 20.24 4.78
N GLU A 444 -19.75 19.46 5.73
CA GLU A 444 -20.11 19.59 7.15
C GLU A 444 -18.83 19.64 7.98
N THR A 445 -18.61 20.74 8.71
CA THR A 445 -17.48 20.90 9.64
C THR A 445 -17.85 20.33 11.00
N ARG A 446 -16.92 19.63 11.63
CA ARG A 446 -17.08 19.04 12.97
C ARG A 446 -16.21 19.79 13.98
N ASP A 447 -16.61 19.73 15.24
CA ASP A 447 -15.81 20.25 16.37
C ASP A 447 -14.74 19.21 16.75
N LEU A 448 -13.85 18.91 15.81
CA LEU A 448 -12.77 17.94 15.94
C LEU A 448 -11.60 18.46 15.10
N ASP A 449 -10.43 18.60 15.71
CA ASP A 449 -9.24 19.04 14.99
C ASP A 449 -8.49 17.87 14.32
N VAL A 450 -7.60 18.20 13.38
CA VAL A 450 -6.83 17.22 12.61
C VAL A 450 -5.90 16.37 13.48
N VAL A 451 -5.37 16.92 14.58
CA VAL A 451 -4.49 16.19 15.51
C VAL A 451 -5.31 15.17 16.29
N GLU A 452 -6.46 15.58 16.83
CA GLU A 452 -7.41 14.69 17.50
C GLU A 452 -7.83 13.54 16.56
N LEU A 453 -8.26 13.86 15.35
CA LEU A 453 -8.67 12.83 14.40
C LEU A 453 -7.55 11.84 14.09
N THR A 454 -6.36 12.33 13.74
CA THR A 454 -5.26 11.48 13.28
C THR A 454 -4.73 10.58 14.39
N GLN A 455 -4.68 11.06 15.65
CA GLN A 455 -4.32 10.23 16.80
C GLN A 455 -5.36 9.15 17.11
N ALA A 456 -6.66 9.49 17.04
CA ALA A 456 -7.71 8.52 17.27
C ALA A 456 -7.69 7.38 16.25
N VAL A 457 -7.54 7.70 14.96
CA VAL A 457 -7.52 6.66 13.92
C VAL A 457 -6.24 5.84 13.92
N GLU A 458 -5.10 6.43 14.30
CA GLU A 458 -3.87 5.66 14.54
C GLU A 458 -4.07 4.63 15.66
N ALA A 459 -4.70 5.04 16.77
CA ALA A 459 -5.02 4.12 17.87
C ALA A 459 -5.96 2.98 17.44
N MET A 460 -6.88 3.25 16.50
CA MET A 460 -7.81 2.26 15.95
C MET A 460 -7.16 1.27 14.96
N GLY A 461 -5.91 1.51 14.54
CA GLY A 461 -5.19 0.64 13.59
C GLY A 461 -5.14 1.17 12.16
N CYS A 462 -5.38 2.46 11.93
CA CYS A 462 -5.05 3.10 10.64
C CYS A 462 -3.55 2.93 10.35
N GLY A 463 -3.18 2.62 9.10
CA GLY A 463 -1.78 2.47 8.71
C GLY A 463 -1.24 3.60 7.85
N GLU A 464 -2.07 4.52 7.36
CA GLU A 464 -1.63 5.65 6.55
C GLU A 464 -2.67 6.78 6.52
N ILE A 465 -2.24 8.02 6.66
CA ILE A 465 -3.10 9.21 6.54
C ILE A 465 -3.00 9.78 5.12
N LEU A 466 -4.13 9.87 4.42
CA LEU A 466 -4.27 10.70 3.23
C LEU A 466 -4.69 12.11 3.67
N LEU A 467 -3.73 13.02 3.77
CA LEU A 467 -3.92 14.35 4.30
C LEU A 467 -4.23 15.34 3.17
N ASN A 468 -5.52 15.53 2.89
CA ASN A 468 -5.98 16.56 1.98
C ASN A 468 -5.91 17.94 2.66
N CYS A 469 -6.19 19.00 1.90
CA CYS A 469 -6.34 20.34 2.45
C CYS A 469 -7.38 21.09 1.64
N ILE A 470 -8.54 21.38 2.25
CA ILE A 470 -9.66 22.03 1.57
C ILE A 470 -9.25 23.39 1.01
N ASP A 471 -8.45 24.15 1.75
CA ASP A 471 -8.03 25.50 1.36
C ASP A 471 -6.97 25.52 0.23
N LYS A 472 -6.32 24.37 -0.05
CA LYS A 472 -5.34 24.20 -1.14
C LYS A 472 -5.88 23.42 -2.33
N ASP A 473 -7.07 22.84 -2.21
CA ASP A 473 -7.61 22.02 -3.29
C ASP A 473 -7.89 22.85 -4.55
N GLY A 474 -7.50 22.33 -5.71
CA GLY A 474 -7.61 23.03 -7.01
C GLY A 474 -6.76 24.29 -7.19
N THR A 475 -6.04 24.79 -6.18
CA THR A 475 -5.32 26.07 -6.28
C THR A 475 -4.06 25.99 -7.13
N ASN A 476 -3.50 24.79 -7.31
CA ASN A 476 -2.22 24.54 -7.97
C ASN A 476 -1.09 25.44 -7.41
N SER A 477 -1.09 25.73 -6.10
CA SER A 477 -0.17 26.67 -5.43
C SER A 477 0.73 26.05 -4.35
N GLY A 478 0.84 24.73 -4.33
CA GLY A 478 1.66 23.98 -3.38
C GLY A 478 0.83 23.41 -2.23
N PHE A 479 1.42 22.45 -1.53
CA PHE A 479 0.79 21.79 -0.38
C PHE A 479 0.74 22.72 0.85
N ASP A 480 -0.07 22.38 1.85
CA ASP A 480 -0.03 23.07 3.15
C ASP A 480 1.06 22.47 4.05
N LEU A 481 2.24 23.10 4.04
CA LEU A 481 3.39 22.62 4.81
C LEU A 481 3.19 22.72 6.33
N GLU A 482 2.40 23.68 6.82
CA GLU A 482 2.13 23.85 8.26
C GLU A 482 1.25 22.72 8.76
N LEU A 483 0.20 22.38 8.00
CA LEU A 483 -0.68 21.25 8.25
C LEU A 483 0.11 19.92 8.27
N ILE A 484 0.95 19.68 7.27
CA ILE A 484 1.75 18.46 7.18
C ILE A 484 2.66 18.31 8.39
N ARG A 485 3.39 19.38 8.78
CA ARG A 485 4.25 19.35 9.97
C ARG A 485 3.47 19.10 11.25
N GLN A 486 2.28 19.70 11.38
CA GLN A 486 1.43 19.48 12.55
C GLN A 486 1.00 18.02 12.67
N VAL A 487 0.54 17.40 11.57
CA VAL A 487 0.12 15.98 11.59
C VAL A 487 1.31 15.05 11.76
N LYS A 488 2.45 15.29 11.09
CA LYS A 488 3.67 14.48 11.27
C LYS A 488 4.23 14.53 12.69
N ALA A 489 3.97 15.61 13.44
CA ALA A 489 4.32 15.69 14.85
C ALA A 489 3.34 14.94 15.77
N ALA A 490 2.12 14.69 15.31
CA ALA A 490 1.04 14.10 16.07
C ALA A 490 0.99 12.57 16.02
N VAL A 491 1.37 11.97 14.89
CA VAL A 491 1.25 10.52 14.63
C VAL A 491 2.56 9.87 14.20
N ARG A 492 2.63 8.55 14.34
CA ARG A 492 3.76 7.68 13.94
C ARG A 492 3.47 6.87 12.67
N ILE A 493 2.25 6.88 12.16
CA ILE A 493 1.93 6.28 10.85
C ILE A 493 2.34 7.20 9.67
N PRO A 494 2.56 6.64 8.46
CA PRO A 494 2.82 7.42 7.25
C PRO A 494 1.74 8.47 6.94
N VAL A 495 2.16 9.62 6.41
CA VAL A 495 1.29 10.73 5.98
C VAL A 495 1.59 11.09 4.54
N ILE A 496 0.57 10.98 3.69
CA ILE A 496 0.55 11.40 2.29
C ILE A 496 0.12 12.86 2.23
N ALA A 497 0.97 13.73 1.70
CA ALA A 497 0.60 15.10 1.36
C ALA A 497 -0.31 15.14 0.12
N SER A 498 -1.49 15.76 0.24
CA SER A 498 -2.48 15.89 -0.83
C SER A 498 -3.06 17.31 -0.89
N SER A 499 -3.72 17.65 -2.00
CA SER A 499 -4.29 18.97 -2.35
C SER A 499 -3.26 20.11 -2.53
N GLY A 500 -3.30 20.77 -3.69
CA GLY A 500 -2.49 21.96 -4.01
C GLY A 500 -1.31 21.74 -4.97
N ALA A 501 -0.92 20.50 -5.24
CA ALA A 501 0.10 20.19 -6.25
C ALA A 501 -0.30 20.67 -7.65
N GLY A 502 0.60 21.40 -8.32
CA GLY A 502 0.34 21.99 -9.65
C GLY A 502 1.53 21.94 -10.61
N ASN A 503 2.74 21.71 -10.09
CA ASN A 503 3.96 21.54 -10.86
C ASN A 503 4.97 20.66 -10.09
N PRO A 504 6.02 20.13 -10.74
CA PRO A 504 7.06 19.31 -10.10
C PRO A 504 7.75 19.95 -8.89
N GLY A 505 7.92 21.28 -8.89
CA GLY A 505 8.56 22.00 -7.79
C GLY A 505 7.81 21.89 -6.46
N HIS A 506 6.49 21.72 -6.48
CA HIS A 506 5.71 21.50 -5.24
C HIS A 506 6.02 20.15 -4.59
N PHE A 507 6.36 19.13 -5.38
CA PHE A 507 6.80 17.84 -4.84
C PHE A 507 8.19 17.95 -4.22
N GLU A 508 9.10 18.67 -4.87
CA GLU A 508 10.42 18.94 -4.29
C GLU A 508 10.26 19.67 -2.95
N GLU A 509 9.51 20.77 -2.94
CA GLU A 509 9.28 21.59 -1.75
C GLU A 509 8.74 20.75 -0.60
N VAL A 510 7.67 19.98 -0.81
CA VAL A 510 7.06 19.20 0.28
C VAL A 510 7.99 18.12 0.83
N PHE A 511 8.79 17.45 -0.01
CA PHE A 511 9.73 16.43 0.44
C PHE A 511 10.98 16.99 1.12
N ARG A 512 11.34 18.25 0.85
CA ARG A 512 12.47 18.93 1.49
C ARG A 512 12.09 19.63 2.79
N GLU A 513 10.96 20.32 2.77
CA GLU A 513 10.55 21.23 3.84
C GLU A 513 9.70 20.53 4.92
N THR A 514 9.34 19.27 4.69
CA THR A 514 8.56 18.44 5.61
C THR A 514 9.09 17.01 5.67
N THR A 515 8.60 16.24 6.63
CA THR A 515 8.88 14.80 6.77
C THR A 515 7.74 13.93 6.21
N THR A 516 6.97 14.44 5.24
CA THR A 516 5.91 13.64 4.58
C THR A 516 6.49 12.38 3.92
N ASP A 517 5.72 11.30 3.95
CA ASP A 517 6.17 9.99 3.50
C ASP A 517 5.84 9.74 2.02
N ALA A 518 4.85 10.44 1.49
CA ALA A 518 4.47 10.43 0.08
C ALA A 518 3.77 11.74 -0.31
N ALA A 519 3.69 12.01 -1.60
CA ALA A 519 2.94 13.13 -2.14
C ALA A 519 2.02 12.68 -3.28
N LEU A 520 0.81 13.21 -3.30
CA LEU A 520 -0.24 12.84 -4.23
C LEU A 520 -0.55 14.00 -5.19
N GLY A 521 -0.62 13.68 -6.48
CA GLY A 521 -1.10 14.59 -7.52
C GLY A 521 -2.35 14.03 -8.21
N ALA A 522 -3.29 14.92 -8.54
CA ALA A 522 -4.52 14.58 -9.26
C ALA A 522 -4.66 15.41 -10.55
N GLY A 523 -5.12 16.66 -10.42
CA GLY A 523 -5.45 17.54 -11.54
C GLY A 523 -4.32 17.72 -12.56
N MET A 524 -3.08 18.00 -12.09
CA MET A 524 -1.93 18.23 -12.97
C MET A 524 -1.57 17.01 -13.85
N PHE A 525 -1.74 15.79 -13.34
CA PHE A 525 -1.52 14.56 -14.09
C PHE A 525 -2.68 14.29 -15.05
N HIS A 526 -3.90 14.49 -14.56
CA HIS A 526 -5.11 14.24 -15.35
C HIS A 526 -5.23 15.19 -16.55
N ARG A 527 -4.92 16.48 -16.36
CA ARG A 527 -4.90 17.49 -17.44
C ARG A 527 -3.71 17.32 -18.39
N GLY A 528 -2.74 16.46 -18.04
CA GLY A 528 -1.53 16.23 -18.83
C GLY A 528 -0.59 17.44 -18.86
N GLU A 529 -0.70 18.33 -17.86
CA GLU A 529 0.22 19.47 -17.67
C GLU A 529 1.62 18.95 -17.33
N TYR A 530 1.66 17.92 -16.49
CA TYR A 530 2.85 17.17 -16.15
C TYR A 530 2.53 15.67 -16.07
N THR A 531 3.54 14.83 -16.26
CA THR A 531 3.47 13.39 -15.99
C THR A 531 4.14 13.06 -14.65
N VAL A 532 3.86 11.88 -14.10
CA VAL A 532 4.59 11.40 -12.91
C VAL A 532 6.09 11.27 -13.20
N GLN A 533 6.46 10.83 -14.41
CA GLN A 533 7.84 10.75 -14.86
C GLN A 533 8.54 12.12 -14.77
N GLN A 534 7.91 13.19 -15.25
CA GLN A 534 8.49 14.54 -15.17
C GLN A 534 8.68 15.02 -13.73
N VAL A 535 7.74 14.69 -12.83
CA VAL A 535 7.91 14.96 -11.40
C VAL A 535 9.12 14.22 -10.85
N LYS A 536 9.26 12.93 -11.17
CA LYS A 536 10.39 12.10 -10.72
C LYS A 536 11.73 12.53 -11.30
N GLU A 537 11.75 12.98 -12.55
CA GLU A 537 12.95 13.54 -13.19
C GLU A 537 13.41 14.82 -12.47
N GLU A 538 12.50 15.72 -12.10
CA GLU A 538 12.83 16.90 -11.28
C GLU A 538 13.36 16.47 -9.91
N LEU A 539 12.65 15.59 -9.19
CA LEU A 539 13.09 15.11 -7.88
C LEU A 539 14.50 14.48 -7.95
N LYS A 540 14.75 13.66 -8.97
CA LYS A 540 16.07 13.04 -9.20
C LYS A 540 17.14 14.08 -9.54
N ALA A 541 16.84 15.07 -10.38
CA ALA A 541 17.76 16.16 -10.72
C ALA A 541 18.14 16.99 -9.48
N ARG A 542 17.28 17.00 -8.47
CA ARG A 542 17.48 17.64 -7.17
C ARG A 542 18.13 16.71 -6.13
N GLY A 543 18.50 15.49 -6.51
CA GLY A 543 19.18 14.53 -5.64
C GLY A 543 18.26 13.81 -4.66
N LEU A 544 16.95 13.78 -4.90
CA LEU A 544 16.02 12.95 -4.14
C LEU A 544 15.89 11.56 -4.80
N VAL A 545 15.87 10.51 -3.98
CA VAL A 545 15.69 9.13 -4.46
C VAL A 545 14.26 8.91 -4.90
N VAL A 546 14.07 8.42 -6.12
CA VAL A 546 12.78 8.08 -6.70
C VAL A 546 12.87 6.74 -7.41
N ARG A 547 11.80 5.94 -7.35
CA ARG A 547 11.69 4.75 -8.21
C ARG A 547 11.67 5.16 -9.67
N GLN A 548 12.53 4.56 -10.48
CA GLN A 548 12.50 4.72 -11.93
C GLN A 548 11.49 3.75 -12.54
N PHE A 549 10.77 4.18 -13.57
CA PHE A 549 9.95 3.25 -14.35
C PHE A 549 10.85 2.36 -15.20
N GLU A 550 10.50 1.08 -15.27
CA GLU A 550 11.22 0.09 -16.06
C GLU A 550 10.24 -0.47 -17.11
N GLY A 551 10.59 -0.36 -18.39
CA GLY A 551 9.72 -0.77 -19.50
C GLY A 551 9.91 -2.21 -19.97
N ASP A 552 11.09 -2.79 -19.72
CA ASP A 552 11.51 -4.06 -20.32
C ASP A 552 11.40 -5.22 -19.34
N LEU A 553 10.60 -6.22 -19.73
CA LEU A 553 10.36 -7.45 -18.98
C LEU A 553 11.19 -8.63 -19.47
#